data_AF-A0A0B6XUL7-F1
#
_entry.id   AF-A0A0B6XUL7-F1
#
_cell.length_a   1.000
_cell.length_b   1.000
_cell.length_c   1.000
_cell.angle_alpha   90.00
_cell.angle_beta   90.00
_cell.angle_gamma   90.00
#
_symmetry.space_group_name_H-M   'P 1'
#
loop_
_entity.id
_entity.type
_entity.pdbx_description
1 polymer ?
#
loop_
_entity_poly.entity_id
_entity_poly.type
_entity_poly.pdbx_seq_one_letter_code
_entity_poly.pdbx_strand_id
1 'polypeptide(L)'
;FKTVDVVEDSKSGRPDEIYSPFTHLSIKAIMNDHTSQYIIGPSAEYFDMVTKFSSVFSFITPNMISISHLVLGLVAGKFISSENLYDRRVGVVIFQIRVWLDAFDGVVFRSQTGKH
;
A
#
# COMPACT_ATOMS: atom_id res chain seq x y z
N PHE A 1 11.57 26.75 -18.84
CA PHE A 1 10.83 25.48 -18.70
C PHE A 1 11.86 24.37 -18.50
N LYS A 2 11.87 23.73 -17.33
CA LYS A 2 12.73 22.57 -17.06
C LYS A 2 12.00 21.35 -17.64
N THR A 3 12.61 20.67 -18.60
CA THR A 3 12.06 19.43 -19.16
C THR A 3 12.14 18.38 -18.07
N VAL A 4 10.97 17.89 -17.62
CA VAL A 4 10.86 16.88 -16.57
C VAL A 4 11.07 15.52 -17.21
N ASP A 5 12.19 14.87 -16.91
CA ASP A 5 12.47 13.52 -17.38
C ASP A 5 12.14 12.53 -16.26
N VAL A 6 10.92 11.98 -16.34
CA VAL A 6 10.30 11.19 -15.26
C VAL A 6 11.12 9.95 -14.91
N VAL A 7 11.90 9.42 -15.85
CA VAL A 7 12.75 8.24 -15.64
C VAL A 7 14.02 8.60 -14.88
N GLU A 8 14.53 9.82 -15.03
CA GLU A 8 15.73 10.29 -14.34
C GLU A 8 15.40 10.86 -12.96
N ASP A 9 14.30 11.61 -12.83
CA ASP A 9 13.81 12.16 -11.57
C ASP A 9 13.24 11.10 -10.61
N SER A 10 12.94 9.88 -11.09
CA SER A 10 12.49 8.75 -10.23
C SER A 10 13.64 7.95 -9.60
N LYS A 11 14.90 8.27 -9.90
CA LYS A 11 16.06 7.66 -9.23
C LYS A 11 16.23 8.25 -7.82
N SER A 12 16.95 7.54 -6.95
CA SER A 12 17.29 8.08 -5.62
C SER A 12 18.01 9.42 -5.77
N GLY A 13 17.51 10.46 -5.10
CA GLY A 13 18.08 11.80 -5.14
C GLY A 13 19.55 11.82 -4.75
N ARG A 14 20.24 12.88 -5.15
CA ARG A 14 21.65 13.06 -4.77
C ARG A 14 21.74 13.19 -3.23
N PRO A 15 22.84 12.76 -2.59
CA PRO A 15 22.96 12.78 -1.12
C PRO A 15 22.85 14.19 -0.50
N ASP A 16 22.94 15.25 -1.30
CA ASP A 16 22.77 16.67 -0.96
C ASP A 16 21.33 17.19 -1.17
N GLU A 17 20.41 16.38 -1.67
CA GLU A 17 19.03 16.76 -1.97
C GLU A 17 18.13 16.54 -0.74
N ILE A 18 17.84 17.62 -0.01
CA ILE A 18 17.04 17.58 1.22
C ILE A 18 15.55 17.27 0.93
N TYR A 19 15.03 17.73 -0.22
CA TYR A 19 13.66 17.50 -0.63
C TYR A 19 13.45 17.81 -2.11
N SER A 20 12.82 16.89 -2.85
CA SER A 20 12.23 17.18 -4.15
C SER A 20 10.84 16.55 -4.25
N PRO A 21 9.86 17.28 -4.80
CA PRO A 21 8.47 16.83 -4.86
C PRO A 21 8.24 15.64 -5.81
N PHE A 22 9.21 15.30 -6.66
CA PHE A 22 9.12 14.18 -7.61
C PHE A 22 10.22 13.13 -7.41
N THR A 23 11.31 13.51 -6.76
CA THR A 23 12.39 12.56 -6.42
C THR A 23 11.85 11.59 -5.37
N HIS A 24 12.08 10.29 -5.58
CA HIS A 24 11.58 9.17 -4.76
C HIS A 24 10.09 8.76 -4.92
N LEU A 25 9.28 9.44 -5.75
CA LEU A 25 7.93 8.95 -6.03
C LEU A 25 7.95 7.90 -7.15
N SER A 26 7.72 6.63 -6.79
CA SER A 26 7.47 5.59 -7.79
C SER A 26 6.26 5.94 -8.66
N ILE A 27 6.21 5.44 -9.90
CA ILE A 27 5.04 5.61 -10.79
C ILE A 27 3.75 5.13 -10.09
N LYS A 28 3.84 4.06 -9.26
CA LYS A 28 2.72 3.59 -8.43
C LYS A 28 2.25 4.65 -7.45
N ALA A 29 3.16 5.41 -6.84
CA ALA A 29 2.83 6.47 -5.88
C ALA A 29 2.20 7.67 -6.58
N ILE A 30 2.70 8.08 -7.75
CA ILE A 30 2.12 9.19 -8.54
C ILE A 30 0.69 8.85 -9.01
N MET A 31 0.43 7.59 -9.35
CA MET A 31 -0.89 7.12 -9.78
C MET A 31 -1.85 6.82 -8.62
N ASN A 32 -1.37 6.85 -7.38
CA ASN A 32 -2.18 6.51 -6.22
C ASN A 32 -3.02 7.71 -5.78
N ASP A 33 -4.21 7.45 -5.24
CA ASP A 33 -5.04 8.52 -4.69
C ASP A 33 -4.35 9.17 -3.47
N HIS A 34 -4.60 10.46 -3.27
CA HIS A 34 -4.05 11.20 -2.13
C HIS A 34 -4.42 10.57 -0.79
N THR A 35 -5.62 10.00 -0.66
CA THR A 35 -6.05 9.29 0.56
C THR A 35 -5.14 8.10 0.85
N SER A 36 -4.78 7.35 -0.18
CA SER A 36 -3.90 6.19 -0.04
C SER A 36 -2.47 6.60 0.33
N GLN A 37 -1.99 7.73 -0.20
CA GLN A 37 -0.64 8.24 0.07
C GLN A 37 -0.51 8.85 1.47
N TYR A 38 -1.49 9.62 1.92
CA TYR A 38 -1.40 10.38 3.18
C TYR A 38 -2.03 9.68 4.39
N ILE A 39 -2.96 8.74 4.17
CA ILE A 39 -3.70 8.09 5.26
C ILE A 39 -3.35 6.60 5.32
N ILE A 40 -3.55 5.88 4.22
CA ILE A 40 -3.42 4.41 4.21
C ILE A 40 -1.95 4.00 4.40
N GLY A 41 -1.02 4.59 3.64
CA GLY A 41 0.41 4.31 3.74
C GLY A 41 0.97 4.50 5.16
N PRO A 42 0.87 5.71 5.75
CA PRO A 42 1.34 5.95 7.10
C PRO A 42 0.65 5.07 8.15
N SER A 43 -0.65 4.78 8.00
CA SER A 43 -1.35 3.89 8.94
C SER A 43 -0.80 2.46 8.92
N ALA A 44 -0.38 1.97 7.75
CA ALA A 44 0.23 0.65 7.60
C ALA A 44 1.64 0.61 8.21
N GLU A 45 2.42 1.68 8.07
CA GLU A 45 3.74 1.83 8.70
C GLU A 45 3.65 1.91 10.23
N TYR A 46 2.72 2.72 10.76
CA TYR A 46 2.46 2.78 12.20
C TYR A 46 1.99 1.42 12.74
N PHE A 47 1.16 0.69 11.98
CA PHE A 47 0.73 -0.64 12.38
C PHE A 47 1.91 -1.61 12.46
N ASP A 48 2.80 -1.63 11.47
CA ASP A 48 4.02 -2.46 11.51
C ASP A 48 4.93 -2.06 12.67
N MET A 49 5.08 -0.77 12.95
CA MET A 49 5.89 -0.26 14.06
C MET A 49 5.32 -0.67 15.43
N VAL A 50 4.00 -0.63 15.60
CA VAL A 50 3.30 -0.97 16.85
C VAL A 50 3.25 -2.49 17.08
N THR A 51 2.96 -3.27 16.05
CA THR A 51 2.85 -4.74 16.18
C THR A 51 4.18 -5.47 15.96
N LYS A 52 5.23 -4.77 15.50
CA LYS A 52 6.50 -5.37 15.04
C LYS A 52 6.25 -6.56 14.11
N PHE A 53 5.23 -6.46 13.27
CA PHE A 53 4.72 -7.59 12.51
C PHE A 53 5.79 -8.12 11.55
N SER A 54 6.56 -7.23 10.92
CA SER A 54 7.72 -7.56 10.10
C SER A 54 8.80 -8.38 10.84
N SER A 55 9.00 -8.13 12.14
CA SER A 55 10.00 -8.83 12.97
C SER A 55 9.48 -10.13 13.59
N VAL A 56 8.18 -10.21 13.91
CA VAL A 56 7.57 -11.37 14.59
C VAL A 56 7.13 -12.43 13.58
N PHE A 57 6.70 -12.03 12.39
CA PHE A 57 6.23 -12.92 11.33
C PHE A 57 7.20 -12.99 10.14
N SER A 58 8.48 -13.28 10.41
CA SER A 58 9.45 -13.59 9.34
C SER A 58 9.06 -14.81 8.48
N PHE A 59 8.04 -15.57 8.91
CA PHE A 59 7.48 -16.74 8.23
C PHE A 59 6.27 -16.42 7.32
N ILE A 60 5.63 -15.25 7.48
CA ILE A 60 4.55 -14.83 6.57
C ILE A 60 5.21 -14.15 5.38
N THR A 61 5.36 -14.90 4.29
CA THR A 61 5.86 -14.37 3.03
C THR A 61 4.89 -13.29 2.52
N PRO A 62 5.36 -12.17 1.94
CA PRO A 62 4.51 -11.16 1.29
C PRO A 62 3.49 -11.75 0.32
N ASN A 63 3.83 -12.89 -0.30
CA ASN A 63 2.94 -13.68 -1.15
C ASN A 63 1.65 -14.15 -0.45
N MET A 64 1.71 -14.52 0.84
CA MET A 64 0.50 -14.90 1.61
C MET A 64 -0.41 -13.70 1.85
N ILE A 65 0.15 -12.51 2.05
CA ILE A 65 -0.61 -11.28 2.21
C ILE A 65 -1.29 -10.93 0.87
N SER A 66 -0.57 -11.11 -0.25
CA SER A 66 -1.14 -10.93 -1.58
C SER A 66 -2.34 -11.86 -1.85
N ILE A 67 -2.21 -13.14 -1.50
CA ILE A 67 -3.32 -14.11 -1.60
C ILE A 67 -4.48 -13.71 -0.67
N SER A 68 -4.19 -13.21 0.54
CA SER A 68 -5.23 -12.83 1.50
C SER A 68 -6.09 -11.66 1.01
N HIS A 69 -5.47 -10.63 0.40
CA HIS A 69 -6.21 -9.49 -0.13
C HIS A 69 -7.01 -9.87 -1.38
N LEU A 70 -6.53 -10.84 -2.17
CA LEU A 70 -7.25 -11.38 -3.32
C LEU A 70 -8.53 -12.10 -2.86
N VAL A 71 -8.43 -12.97 -1.84
CA VAL A 71 -9.57 -13.68 -1.25
C VAL A 71 -10.57 -12.68 -0.67
N LEU A 72 -10.10 -11.65 0.04
CA LEU A 72 -10.96 -10.59 0.55
C LEU A 72 -11.65 -9.80 -0.57
N GLY A 73 -10.99 -9.60 -1.71
CA GLY A 73 -11.60 -8.98 -2.88
C GLY A 73 -12.76 -9.80 -3.45
N LEU A 74 -12.58 -11.13 -3.55
CA LEU A 74 -13.64 -12.04 -4.00
C LEU A 74 -14.82 -12.08 -3.01
N VAL A 75 -14.53 -12.13 -1.72
CA VAL A 75 -15.54 -12.09 -0.66
C VAL A 75 -16.29 -10.76 -0.68
N ALA A 76 -15.59 -9.63 -0.76
CA ALA A 76 -16.19 -8.30 -0.88
C ALA A 76 -17.10 -8.20 -2.10
N GLY A 77 -16.64 -8.68 -3.28
CA GLY A 77 -17.43 -8.68 -4.50
C GLY A 77 -18.75 -9.46 -4.35
N LYS A 78 -18.70 -10.61 -3.67
CA LYS A 78 -19.90 -11.40 -3.36
C LYS A 78 -20.88 -10.65 -2.46
N PHE A 79 -20.39 -9.94 -1.44
CA PHE A 79 -21.22 -9.13 -0.53
C PHE A 79 -21.79 -7.88 -1.21
N ILE A 80 -21.02 -7.23 -2.08
CA ILE A 80 -21.44 -6.06 -2.86
C ILE A 80 -22.51 -6.43 -3.89
N SER A 81 -22.46 -7.63 -4.46
CA SER A 81 -23.45 -8.13 -5.42
C SER A 81 -24.76 -8.60 -4.77
N SER A 82 -24.85 -8.63 -3.44
CA SER A 82 -26.08 -8.98 -2.71
C SER A 82 -27.13 -7.87 -2.85
N GLU A 83 -28.40 -8.24 -2.94
CA GLU A 83 -29.53 -7.30 -3.02
C GLU A 83 -29.80 -6.61 -1.67
N ASN A 84 -29.27 -7.15 -0.56
CA ASN A 84 -29.42 -6.58 0.76
C ASN A 84 -28.53 -5.35 0.98
N LEU A 85 -29.12 -4.26 1.45
CA LEU A 85 -28.41 -3.01 1.80
C LEU A 85 -27.32 -3.21 2.86
N TYR A 86 -27.56 -4.09 3.85
CA TYR A 86 -26.58 -4.39 4.90
C TYR A 86 -25.38 -5.15 4.35
N ASP A 87 -25.61 -6.17 3.52
CA ASP A 87 -24.54 -6.96 2.90
C ASP A 87 -23.66 -6.08 2.01
N ARG A 88 -24.25 -5.16 1.24
CA ARG A 88 -23.49 -4.19 0.45
C ARG A 88 -22.58 -3.30 1.29
N ARG A 89 -23.07 -2.79 2.43
CA ARG A 89 -22.27 -1.94 3.34
C ARG A 89 -21.11 -2.72 3.94
N VAL A 90 -21.36 -3.95 4.38
CA VAL A 90 -20.32 -4.85 4.89
C VAL A 90 -19.30 -5.15 3.78
N GLY A 91 -19.75 -5.40 2.55
CA GLY A 91 -18.89 -5.60 1.39
C GLY A 91 -17.98 -4.42 1.10
N VAL A 92 -18.47 -3.18 1.21
CA VAL A 92 -17.64 -1.96 1.06
C VAL A 92 -16.58 -1.86 2.16
N VAL A 93 -16.93 -2.18 3.41
CA VAL A 93 -15.95 -2.19 4.52
C VAL A 93 -14.87 -3.25 4.30
N ILE A 94 -15.26 -4.47 3.88
CA ILE A 94 -14.30 -5.53 3.56
C ILE A 94 -13.40 -5.13 2.38
N PHE A 95 -13.96 -4.43 1.38
CA PHE A 95 -13.19 -3.89 0.27
C PHE A 95 -12.18 -2.82 0.72
N GLN A 96 -12.56 -1.96 1.66
CA GLN A 96 -11.63 -0.98 2.25
C GLN A 96 -10.48 -1.66 3.00
N ILE A 97 -10.78 -2.72 3.75
CA ILE A 97 -9.76 -3.55 4.42
C ILE A 97 -8.83 -4.19 3.39
N ARG A 98 -9.35 -4.65 2.25
CA ARG A 98 -8.55 -5.17 1.13
C ARG A 98 -7.57 -4.12 0.60
N VAL A 99 -7.98 -2.87 0.44
CA VAL A 99 -7.10 -1.78 0.00
C VAL A 99 -6.01 -1.50 1.03
N TRP A 100 -6.35 -1.57 2.31
CA TRP A 100 -5.38 -1.39 3.40
C TRP A 100 -4.34 -2.52 3.43
N LEU A 101 -4.74 -3.77 3.22
CA LEU A 101 -3.83 -4.92 3.17
C LEU A 101 -2.89 -4.90 1.95
N ASP A 102 -3.34 -4.38 0.80
CA ASP A 102 -2.49 -4.17 -0.40
C ASP A 102 -1.39 -3.11 -0.15
N ALA A 103 -1.69 -2.08 0.65
CA ALA A 103 -0.65 -1.14 1.07
C ALA A 103 0.32 -1.78 2.07
N PHE A 104 -0.19 -2.63 2.95
CA PHE A 104 0.59 -3.30 3.99
C PHE A 104 1.59 -4.32 3.40
N ASP A 105 1.22 -5.08 2.37
CA ASP A 105 2.16 -6.04 1.74
C ASP A 105 3.42 -5.35 1.18
N GLY A 106 3.27 -4.16 0.59
CA GLY A 106 4.36 -3.36 0.06
C GLY A 106 5.27 -2.80 1.15
N VAL A 107 4.71 -2.44 2.31
CA VAL A 107 5.49 -1.99 3.48
C VAL A 107 6.31 -3.15 4.03
N VAL A 108 5.69 -4.33 4.20
CA VAL A 108 6.40 -5.54 4.68
C VAL A 108 7.52 -5.94 3.73
N PHE A 109 7.28 -5.91 2.42
CA PHE A 109 8.31 -6.22 1.41
C PHE A 109 9.50 -5.24 1.47
N ARG A 110 9.24 -3.93 1.63
CA ARG A 110 10.30 -2.92 1.78
C ARG A 110 11.10 -3.11 3.06
N SER A 111 10.42 -3.39 4.17
CA SER A 111 11.03 -3.68 5.47
C SER A 111 11.95 -4.91 5.40
N GLN A 112 11.53 -5.98 4.71
CA GLN A 112 12.34 -7.19 4.53
C GLN A 112 13.49 -7.03 3.52
N THR A 113 13.33 -6.20 2.49
CA THR A 113 14.35 -6.04 1.42
C THR A 113 15.36 -4.93 1.73
N GLY A 114 15.15 -4.14 2.80
CA GLY A 114 16.03 -3.04 3.19
C GLY A 114 16.05 -1.88 2.18
N LYS A 115 15.07 -1.81 1.28
CA LYS A 115 14.92 -0.74 0.29
C LYS A 115 13.89 0.25 0.82
N HIS A 116 14.41 1.30 1.49
CA HIS A 116 13.64 2.50 1.80
C HIS A 116 13.41 3.33 0.54
#